data_AF-A0A7C6JFN1-F1
#
_entry.id   AF-A0A7C6JFN1-F1
#
_cell.length_a   1.000
_cell.length_b   1.000
_cell.length_c   1.000
_cell.angle_alpha   90.00
_cell.angle_beta   90.00
_cell.angle_gamma   90.00
#
_symmetry.space_group_name_H-M   'P 1'
#
loop_
_entity.id
_entity.type
_entity.pdbx_description
1 polymer ?
#
loop_
_entity_poly.entity_id
_entity_poly.type
_entity_poly.pdbx_seq_one_letter_code
_entity_poly.pdbx_strand_id
1 'polypeptide(L)'
;MTEKKINFEDALARLEEVVKELEDGGLSLEKSLELFEEGVRLVKFCKLELDQAEKKIEIVLKKDEDYNEVEVVPFNVEEEN
;
A
#
# COMPACT_ATOMS: atom_id res chain seq x y z
N MET A 1 24.87 -10.84 -5.14
CA MET A 1 24.24 -9.50 -5.18
C MET A 1 22.98 -9.61 -4.35
N THR A 2 22.89 -8.90 -3.23
CA THR A 2 21.70 -8.91 -2.36
C THR A 2 20.58 -8.13 -3.06
N GLU A 3 19.52 -8.83 -3.46
CA GLU A 3 18.28 -8.19 -3.94
C GLU A 3 17.75 -7.27 -2.83
N LYS A 4 17.73 -5.96 -3.12
CA LYS A 4 17.10 -4.99 -2.22
C LYS A 4 15.58 -5.18 -2.36
N LYS A 5 14.96 -5.83 -1.38
CA LYS A 5 13.50 -5.86 -1.28
C LYS A 5 13.01 -4.43 -1.12
N ILE A 6 12.05 -4.03 -1.94
CA ILE A 6 11.28 -2.80 -1.77
C ILE A 6 10.54 -2.88 -0.44
N ASN A 7 10.60 -1.81 0.36
CA ASN A 7 9.80 -1.64 1.58
C ASN A 7 8.53 -0.82 1.28
N PHE A 8 7.66 -0.66 2.27
CA PHE A 8 6.40 0.07 2.11
C PHE A 8 6.62 1.51 1.64
N GLU A 9 7.54 2.22 2.26
CA GLU A 9 7.83 3.63 1.97
C GLU A 9 8.38 3.83 0.55
N ASP A 10 9.29 2.96 0.11
CA ASP A 10 9.84 2.97 -1.25
C ASP A 10 8.73 2.66 -2.28
N ALA A 11 7.83 1.71 -1.98
CA ALA A 11 6.72 1.37 -2.87
C ALA A 11 5.69 2.51 -2.98
N LEU A 12 5.39 3.17 -1.87
CA LEU A 12 4.46 4.30 -1.82
C LEU A 12 5.03 5.50 -2.59
N ALA A 13 6.30 5.83 -2.37
CA ALA A 13 6.97 6.91 -3.11
C ALA A 13 6.97 6.63 -4.62
N ARG A 14 7.26 5.39 -5.03
CA ARG A 14 7.21 5.02 -6.44
C ARG A 14 5.78 5.11 -7.01
N LEU A 15 4.76 4.74 -6.22
CA LEU A 15 3.37 4.86 -6.65
C LEU A 15 2.97 6.32 -6.90
N GLU A 16 3.39 7.23 -6.01
CA GLU A 16 3.17 8.68 -6.17
C GLU A 16 3.83 9.22 -7.45
N GLU A 17 5.07 8.79 -7.74
CA GLU A 17 5.75 9.11 -8.99
C GLU A 17 4.99 8.60 -10.21
N VAL A 18 4.55 7.34 -10.19
CA VAL A 18 3.77 6.73 -11.28
C VAL A 18 2.48 7.49 -11.53
N VAL A 19 1.75 7.87 -10.47
CA VAL A 19 0.53 8.67 -10.59
C VAL A 19 0.84 10.02 -11.23
N LYS A 20 1.88 10.71 -10.75
CA LYS A 20 2.30 11.99 -11.30
C LYS A 20 2.67 11.89 -12.79
N GLU A 21 3.45 10.87 -13.17
CA GLU A 21 3.82 10.65 -14.58
C GLU A 21 2.59 10.39 -15.47
N LEU A 22 1.59 9.69 -14.96
CA LEU A 22 0.32 9.45 -15.66
C LEU A 22 -0.52 10.73 -15.78
N GLU A 23 -0.55 11.57 -14.75
CA GLU A 23 -1.29 12.84 -14.71
C GLU A 23 -0.66 13.94 -15.57
N ASP A 24 0.67 14.01 -15.61
CA ASP A 24 1.42 15.00 -16.39
C ASP A 24 1.14 14.86 -17.91
N GLY A 25 0.75 13.67 -18.36
CA GLY A 25 0.41 13.38 -19.75
C GLY A 25 1.61 13.40 -20.68
N GLY A 26 1.36 13.39 -22.00
CA GLY A 26 2.44 13.38 -23.01
C GLY A 26 3.16 12.03 -23.18
N LEU A 27 2.67 10.98 -22.52
CA LEU A 27 3.15 9.61 -22.68
C LEU A 27 2.56 8.94 -23.92
N SER A 28 3.30 7.98 -24.49
CA SER A 28 2.74 7.06 -25.48
C SER A 28 1.76 6.09 -24.80
N LEU A 29 0.81 5.54 -25.56
CA LEU A 29 -0.14 4.55 -25.05
C LEU A 29 0.56 3.36 -24.39
N GLU A 30 1.62 2.84 -25.03
CA GLU A 30 2.42 1.74 -24.49
C GLU A 30 3.03 2.12 -23.13
N LYS A 31 3.59 3.33 -23.02
CA LYS A 31 4.19 3.78 -21.76
C LYS A 31 3.16 3.99 -20.66
N SER A 32 1.98 4.52 -21.00
CA SER A 32 0.85 4.66 -20.08
C SER A 32 0.40 3.30 -19.54
N LEU A 33 0.35 2.27 -20.39
CA LEU A 33 -0.03 0.91 -19.97
C LEU A 33 1.02 0.30 -19.03
N GLU A 34 2.31 0.45 -19.32
CA GLU A 34 3.39 -0.01 -18.44
C GLU A 34 3.29 0.61 -17.04
N LEU A 35 3.14 1.93 -16.97
CA LEU A 35 3.02 2.67 -15.71
C LEU A 35 1.75 2.28 -14.95
N PHE A 36 0.64 2.06 -15.66
CA PHE A 36 -0.60 1.58 -15.02
C PHE A 36 -0.40 0.19 -14.40
N GLU A 37 0.20 -0.75 -15.11
CA GLU A 37 0.50 -2.09 -14.57
C GLU A 37 1.48 -2.04 -13.39
N GLU A 38 2.46 -1.14 -13.44
CA GLU A 38 3.34 -0.86 -12.31
C GLU A 38 2.55 -0.33 -11.11
N GLY A 39 1.72 0.70 -11.29
CA GLY A 39 0.88 1.29 -10.26
C GLY A 39 -0.03 0.25 -9.60
N VAL A 40 -0.68 -0.61 -10.38
CA VAL A 40 -1.53 -1.70 -9.85
C VAL A 40 -0.73 -2.68 -8.99
N ARG A 41 0.51 -3.00 -9.37
CA ARG A 41 1.39 -3.86 -8.57
C ARG A 41 1.81 -3.18 -7.26
N LEU A 42 2.15 -1.91 -7.31
CA LEU A 42 2.52 -1.12 -6.12
C LEU A 42 1.35 -0.99 -5.15
N VAL A 43 0.14 -0.68 -5.63
CA VAL A 43 -1.08 -0.64 -4.79
C VAL A 43 -1.31 -1.97 -4.08
N LYS A 44 -1.22 -3.09 -4.81
CA LYS A 44 -1.37 -4.43 -4.21
C LYS A 44 -0.32 -4.71 -3.15
N PHE A 45 0.93 -4.32 -3.40
CA PHE A 45 2.01 -4.46 -2.43
C PHE A 45 1.76 -3.62 -1.17
N CYS A 46 1.45 -2.34 -1.32
CA CYS A 46 1.17 -1.44 -0.19
C CYS A 46 0.01 -1.95 0.65
N LYS A 47 -1.08 -2.40 0.01
CA LYS A 47 -2.22 -3.01 0.72
C LYS A 47 -1.82 -4.24 1.51
N LEU A 48 -1.04 -5.14 0.91
CA LEU A 48 -0.57 -6.34 1.58
C LEU A 48 0.32 -6.02 2.81
N GLU A 49 1.17 -5.00 2.74
CA GLU A 49 2.00 -4.57 3.86
C GLU A 49 1.14 -3.95 4.99
N LEU A 50 0.12 -3.16 4.65
CA LEU A 50 -0.84 -2.62 5.61
C LEU A 50 -1.65 -3.72 6.29
N ASP A 51 -2.19 -4.67 5.53
CA ASP A 51 -2.93 -5.83 6.06
C ASP A 51 -2.06 -6.65 7.04
N GLN A 52 -0.77 -6.79 6.74
CA GLN A 52 0.17 -7.47 7.64
C GLN A 52 0.46 -6.67 8.91
N ALA A 53 0.57 -5.35 8.81
CA ALA A 53 0.76 -4.48 9.96
C ALA A 53 -0.47 -4.51 10.88
N GLU A 54 -1.68 -4.43 10.31
CA GLU A 54 -2.94 -4.53 11.04
C GLU A 54 -3.05 -5.84 11.83
N LYS A 55 -2.78 -6.98 11.19
CA LYS A 55 -2.79 -8.29 11.87
C LYS A 55 -1.78 -8.37 13.00
N LYS A 56 -0.60 -7.76 12.84
CA LYS A 56 0.41 -7.73 13.92
C LYS A 56 -0.12 -6.93 15.12
N ILE A 57 -0.76 -5.79 14.87
CA ILE A 57 -1.39 -4.97 15.92
C ILE A 57 -2.50 -5.76 16.62
N GLU A 58 -3.39 -6.40 15.87
CA GLU A 58 -4.48 -7.23 16.42
C GLU A 58 -3.96 -8.33 17.35
N ILE A 59 -2.88 -9.03 16.95
CA ILE A 59 -2.26 -10.07 17.77
C ILE A 59 -1.68 -9.49 19.06
N VAL A 60 -1.09 -8.29 19.02
CA VAL A 60 -0.52 -7.62 20.20
C VAL A 60 -1.64 -7.24 21.17
N LEU A 61 -2.70 -6.61 20.67
CA LEU A 61 -3.85 -6.18 21.50
C LEU A 61 -4.56 -7.37 22.14
N LYS A 62 -4.74 -8.49 21.42
CA LYS A 62 -5.37 -9.71 21.96
C LYS A 62 -4.54 -10.46 23.00
N LYS A 63 -3.23 -10.23 23.05
CA LYS A 63 -2.32 -10.92 23.97
C LYS A 63 -2.12 -10.17 25.28
N ASP A 64 -2.50 -8.91 25.33
CA ASP A 64 -2.23 -8.03 26.45
C ASP A 64 -3.54 -7.75 27.21
N GLU A 65 -3.60 -8.16 28.48
CA GLU A 65 -4.83 -8.09 29.29
C GLU A 65 -5.34 -6.67 29.45
N ASP A 66 -4.45 -5.67 29.40
CA ASP A 66 -4.77 -4.25 29.55
C ASP A 66 -5.44 -3.64 28.30
N TYR A 67 -5.34 -4.30 27.13
CA TYR A 67 -5.86 -3.78 25.85
C TYR A 67 -7.08 -4.54 25.32
N ASN A 68 -7.66 -5.44 26.12
CA ASN A 68 -8.81 -6.26 25.73
C ASN A 68 -10.09 -5.46 25.40
N GLU A 69 -10.18 -4.19 25.80
CA GLU A 69 -11.32 -3.30 25.50
C GLU A 69 -11.15 -2.52 24.17
N VAL A 70 -9.98 -2.61 23.52
CA VAL A 70 -9.73 -1.91 22.24
C VAL A 70 -10.33 -2.72 21.09
N GLU A 71 -11.40 -2.20 20.50
CA GLU A 71 -12.01 -2.78 19.31
C GLU A 71 -11.19 -2.44 18.06
N VAL A 72 -10.63 -3.46 17.40
CA VAL A 72 -9.94 -3.30 16.13
C VAL A 72 -10.97 -3.27 15.01
N VAL A 73 -11.07 -2.13 14.34
CA VAL A 73 -11.89 -1.98 13.13
C VAL A 73 -11.00 -1.99 11.88
N PRO A 74 -11.39 -2.71 10.81
CA PRO A 74 -10.67 -2.68 9.55
C PRO A 74 -10.55 -1.25 9.03
N PHE A 75 -9.36 -0.89 8.55
CA PHE A 75 -9.18 0.38 7.86
C PHE A 75 -9.79 0.29 6.45
N ASN A 76 -11.10 0.48 6.37
CA ASN A 76 -11.82 0.51 5.11
C ASN A 76 -11.77 1.94 4.54
N VAL A 77 -10.99 2.13 3.47
CA VAL A 77 -11.07 3.33 2.63
C VAL A 77 -12.33 3.18 1.77
N GLU A 78 -13.51 3.22 2.38
CA GLU A 78 -14.73 3.45 1.62
C GLU A 78 -14.76 4.92 1.27
N GLU A 79 -14.70 5.19 -0.03
CA GLU A 79 -14.83 6.52 -0.64
C GLU A 79 -16.05 7.24 -0.04
N GLU A 80 -15.80 8.31 0.72
CA GLU A 80 -16.78 9.40 0.83
C GLU A 80 -16.99 9.92 -0.60
N ASN A 81 -18.10 9.48 -1.22
CA ASN A 81 -18.58 9.99 -2.51
C ASN A 81 -18.94 11.47 -2.41
#